data_AF-K1QD47-F1
#
_entry.id   AF-K1QD47-F1
#
_cell.length_a   1.000
_cell.length_b   1.000
_cell.length_c   1.000
_cell.angle_alpha   90.00
_cell.angle_beta   90.00
_cell.angle_gamma   90.00
#
_symmetry.space_group_name_H-M   'P 1'
#
loop_
_entity.id
_entity.type
_entity.pdbx_description
1 polymer ?
#
loop_
_entity_poly.entity_id
_entity_poly.type
_entity_poly.pdbx_seq_one_letter_code
_entity_poly.pdbx_strand_id
1 'polypeptide(L)'
;MQTGRGVPVLIPNETNKVLDQPSNLVARQRAIIRPENNYMFANTAERVRWSRDEEDEIKKYFSRYFDGHLQKKCPSREHCLDALKKSKENGGAIFKRKWETLKKKVSNMLVKQN
;
A
#
# COMPACT_ATOMS: atom_id res chain seq x y z
N MET A 1 -4.90 13.92 -19.46
CA MET A 1 -4.63 14.50 -18.13
C MET A 1 -3.31 13.95 -17.61
N GLN A 2 -2.22 14.72 -17.70
CA GLN A 2 -0.95 14.38 -17.07
C GLN A 2 -1.09 14.65 -15.57
N THR A 3 -1.15 13.59 -14.77
CA THR A 3 -1.07 13.75 -13.31
C THR A 3 0.40 13.95 -12.96
N GLY A 4 0.74 15.07 -12.33
CA GLY A 4 2.11 15.45 -11.93
C GLY A 4 2.71 14.59 -10.83
N ARG A 5 2.68 13.26 -11.00
CA ARG A 5 3.27 12.28 -10.08
C ARG A 5 4.63 11.86 -10.64
N GLY A 6 5.69 12.14 -9.90
CA GLY A 6 7.04 11.64 -10.19
C GLY A 6 8.08 12.69 -10.57
N VAL A 7 7.81 13.99 -10.44
CA VAL A 7 8.85 15.02 -10.55
C VAL A 7 9.63 15.03 -9.23
N PRO A 8 10.94 14.69 -9.22
CA PRO A 8 11.76 14.85 -8.03
C PRO A 8 11.85 16.35 -7.71
N VAL A 9 11.25 16.77 -6.60
CA VAL A 9 11.41 18.12 -6.10
C VAL A 9 12.82 18.21 -5.51
N LEU A 10 13.74 18.83 -6.25
CA LEU A 10 15.06 19.17 -5.73
C LEU A 10 14.90 20.33 -4.77
N ILE A 11 14.81 19.99 -3.49
CA ILE A 11 14.70 20.96 -2.39
C ILE A 11 16.13 21.35 -2.00
N PRO A 12 16.56 22.62 -2.19
CA PRO A 12 17.89 23.05 -1.76
C PRO A 12 18.05 22.88 -0.25
N ASN A 13 19.22 22.42 0.21
CA ASN A 13 19.47 22.12 1.64
C ASN A 13 19.18 23.29 2.58
N GLU A 14 19.33 24.52 2.09
CA GLU A 14 19.05 25.76 2.81
C GLU A 14 17.56 25.89 3.19
N THR A 15 16.67 25.33 2.36
CA THR A 15 15.22 25.38 2.57
C THR A 15 14.71 24.35 3.58
N ASN A 16 15.54 23.36 3.97
CA ASN A 16 15.16 22.36 4.99
C ASN A 16 14.75 23.01 6.31
N LYS A 17 15.38 24.13 6.69
CA LYS A 17 15.03 24.89 7.92
C LYS A 17 13.62 25.48 7.88
N VAL A 18 13.13 25.85 6.70
CA VAL A 18 11.78 26.40 6.49
C VAL A 18 10.73 25.28 6.53
N LEU A 19 11.11 24.09 6.08
CA LEU A 19 10.27 22.89 6.05
C LEU A 19 10.11 22.22 7.42
N ASP A 20 11.01 22.56 8.36
CA ASP A 20 11.07 22.07 9.75
C ASP A 20 10.15 22.88 10.71
N GLN A 21 9.73 24.10 10.31
CA GLN A 21 8.91 25.00 11.15
C GLN A 21 7.43 25.06 10.74
N PRO A 22 6.51 25.22 11.71
CA PRO A 22 5.60 24.13 12.03
C PRO A 22 4.18 24.35 11.49
N SER A 23 3.64 23.36 10.79
CA SER A 23 2.18 23.19 10.69
C SER A 23 1.60 23.01 12.09
N ASN A 24 0.48 23.68 12.34
CA ASN A 24 -0.37 23.54 13.51
C ASN A 24 -0.40 22.08 14.03
N LEU A 25 -0.02 21.87 15.30
CA LEU A 25 0.01 20.54 15.94
C LEU A 25 -1.33 19.82 15.87
N VAL A 26 -2.44 20.56 15.98
CA VAL A 26 -3.80 20.02 15.82
C VAL A 26 -4.01 19.49 14.41
N ALA A 27 -3.53 20.20 13.39
CA ALA A 27 -3.60 19.74 12.00
C ALA A 27 -2.71 18.50 11.76
N ARG A 28 -1.52 18.44 12.37
CA ARG A 28 -0.63 17.26 12.30
C ARG A 28 -1.26 16.02 12.92
N GLN A 29 -1.84 16.17 14.11
CA GLN A 29 -2.55 15.09 14.81
C GLN A 29 -3.76 14.63 14.00
N ARG A 30 -4.56 15.56 13.45
CA ARG A 30 -5.69 15.25 12.56
C ARG A 30 -5.26 14.53 11.29
N ALA A 31 -4.08 14.86 10.75
CA ALA A 31 -3.54 14.25 9.52
C ALA A 31 -2.78 12.93 9.76
N ILE A 32 -2.69 12.43 11.00
CA ILE A 32 -1.99 11.18 11.36
C ILE A 32 -0.49 11.24 10.98
N ILE A 33 0.11 12.44 11.01
CA ILE A 33 1.55 12.60 10.77
C ILE A 33 2.27 12.26 12.08
N ARG A 34 3.23 11.33 12.00
CA ARG A 34 4.05 10.93 13.14
C ARG A 34 4.82 12.12 13.73
N PRO A 35 4.89 12.27 15.06
CA PRO A 35 5.59 13.37 15.70
C PRO A 35 7.11 13.31 15.46
N GLU A 36 7.66 12.13 15.20
CA GLU A 36 9.09 11.92 14.86
C GLU A 36 9.42 12.33 13.42
N ASN A 37 8.42 12.72 12.62
CA ASN A 37 8.62 13.19 11.27
C ASN A 37 8.85 14.70 11.25
N ASN A 38 10.09 15.12 11.01
CA ASN A 38 10.47 16.53 11.00
C ASN A 38 9.89 17.29 9.78
N TYR A 39 9.44 16.58 8.74
CA TYR A 39 9.01 17.21 7.48
C TYR A 39 7.52 17.04 7.21
N MET A 40 6.82 18.14 6.95
CA MET A 40 5.36 18.18 6.75
C MET A 40 4.84 17.38 5.55
N PHE A 41 5.66 17.14 4.53
CA PHE A 41 5.25 16.54 3.25
C PHE A 41 5.74 15.08 3.07
N ALA A 42 6.59 14.58 3.97
CA ALA A 42 7.14 13.25 3.85
C ALA A 42 6.15 12.22 4.43
N ASN A 43 5.22 11.70 3.65
CA ASN A 43 4.48 10.50 4.05
C ASN A 43 5.43 9.30 4.08
N THR A 44 6.03 9.05 5.24
CA THR A 44 7.00 7.97 5.53
C THR A 44 6.32 6.60 5.68
N ALA A 45 5.32 6.29 4.87
CA ALA A 45 4.77 4.93 4.85
C ALA A 45 5.82 3.99 4.24
N GLU A 46 6.39 3.10 5.06
CA GLU A 46 7.29 2.06 4.57
C GLU A 46 6.63 1.30 3.42
N ARG A 47 7.29 1.33 2.26
CA ARG A 47 6.77 0.69 1.07
C ARG A 47 6.83 -0.82 1.26
N VAL A 48 5.67 -1.45 1.35
CA VAL A 48 5.56 -2.90 1.47
C VAL A 48 6.19 -3.57 0.24
N ARG A 49 7.30 -4.27 0.46
CA ARG A 49 7.90 -5.17 -0.52
C ARG A 49 7.21 -6.53 -0.44
N TRP A 50 6.83 -7.04 -1.61
CA TRP A 50 6.23 -8.35 -1.79
C TRP A 50 7.29 -9.28 -2.38
N SER A 51 7.49 -10.43 -1.76
CA SER A 51 8.32 -11.51 -2.30
C SER A 51 7.60 -12.23 -3.45
N ARG A 52 8.36 -12.97 -4.27
CA ARG A 52 7.76 -13.80 -5.34
C ARG A 52 6.84 -14.87 -4.76
N ASP A 53 7.23 -15.49 -3.66
CA ASP A 53 6.42 -16.51 -2.98
C ASP A 53 5.08 -15.95 -2.49
N GLU A 54 5.07 -14.74 -1.90
CA GLU A 54 3.84 -14.06 -1.54
C GLU A 54 2.98 -13.75 -2.79
N GLU A 55 3.58 -13.35 -3.91
CA GLU A 55 2.84 -13.06 -5.15
C GLU A 55 2.20 -14.31 -5.75
N ASP A 56 2.89 -15.44 -5.73
CA ASP A 56 2.35 -16.70 -6.25
C ASP A 56 1.27 -17.27 -5.33
N GLU A 57 1.42 -17.13 -4.02
CA GLU A 57 0.38 -17.45 -3.05
C GLU A 57 -0.88 -16.56 -3.26
N ILE A 58 -0.70 -15.27 -3.60
CA ILE A 58 -1.82 -14.38 -3.95
C ILE A 58 -2.54 -14.88 -5.21
N LYS A 59 -1.80 -15.20 -6.27
CA LYS A 59 -2.39 -15.72 -7.51
C LYS A 59 -3.18 -17.01 -7.26
N LYS A 60 -2.68 -17.89 -6.39
CA LYS A 60 -3.34 -19.14 -6.03
C LYS A 60 -4.68 -18.92 -5.33
N TYR A 61 -4.75 -18.04 -4.33
CA TYR A 61 -6.00 -17.82 -3.58
C TYR A 61 -6.99 -16.90 -4.29
N PHE A 62 -6.50 -15.99 -5.13
CA PHE A 62 -7.34 -15.08 -5.91
C PHE A 62 -7.46 -15.50 -7.38
N SER A 63 -7.23 -16.78 -7.73
CA SER A 63 -7.27 -17.28 -9.11
C SER A 63 -8.52 -16.86 -9.86
N ARG A 64 -9.70 -16.95 -9.21
CA ARG A 64 -10.98 -16.51 -9.76
C ARG A 64 -11.01 -15.06 -10.27
N TYR A 65 -10.19 -14.17 -9.70
CA TYR A 65 -10.07 -12.79 -10.15
C TYR A 65 -9.11 -12.64 -11.34
N PHE A 66 -8.07 -13.47 -11.41
CA PHE A 66 -7.08 -13.46 -12.47
C PHE A 66 -7.54 -14.22 -13.73
N ASP A 67 -8.33 -15.28 -13.56
CA ASP A 67 -8.84 -16.14 -14.64
C ASP A 67 -10.06 -15.53 -15.38
N GLY A 68 -10.42 -14.27 -15.09
CA GLY A 68 -11.53 -13.56 -15.74
C GLY A 68 -12.94 -14.02 -15.33
N HIS A 69 -13.07 -15.04 -14.47
CA HIS A 69 -14.35 -15.51 -13.95
C HIS A 69 -15.09 -14.45 -13.10
N LEU A 70 -14.36 -13.54 -12.45
CA LEU A 70 -14.93 -12.39 -11.75
C LEU A 70 -14.54 -11.08 -12.47
N GLN A 71 -15.52 -10.38 -13.05
CA GLN A 71 -15.34 -9.01 -13.58
C GLN A 71 -15.28 -7.94 -12.47
N LYS A 72 -14.67 -8.25 -11.32
CA LYS A 72 -14.51 -7.30 -10.21
C LYS A 72 -13.09 -6.75 -10.17
N LYS A 73 -12.97 -5.42 -10.24
CA LYS A 73 -11.69 -4.69 -10.16
C LYS A 73 -10.98 -4.81 -8.81
N CYS A 74 -11.73 -5.10 -7.74
CA CYS A 74 -11.21 -5.12 -6.37
C CYS A 74 -11.76 -6.32 -5.59
N PRO A 75 -10.94 -7.06 -4.82
CA PRO A 75 -11.43 -8.09 -3.93
C PRO A 75 -12.18 -7.48 -2.73
N SER A 76 -13.25 -8.15 -2.32
CA SER A 76 -14.01 -7.81 -1.11
C SER A 76 -13.19 -8.11 0.15
N ARG A 77 -13.55 -7.47 1.28
CA ARG A 77 -12.91 -7.71 2.59
C ARG A 77 -12.98 -9.19 2.98
N GLU A 78 -14.13 -9.82 2.80
CA GLU A 78 -14.34 -11.23 3.12
C GLU A 78 -13.38 -12.16 2.36
N HIS A 79 -13.19 -11.91 1.07
CA HIS A 79 -12.25 -12.68 0.25
C HIS A 79 -10.80 -12.49 0.72
N CYS A 80 -10.45 -11.28 1.17
CA CYS A 80 -9.12 -11.01 1.74
C CYS A 80 -8.93 -11.73 3.07
N LEU A 81 -9.94 -11.75 3.94
CA LEU A 81 -9.87 -12.45 5.22
C LEU A 81 -9.82 -13.96 5.03
N ASP A 82 -10.58 -14.51 4.08
CA ASP A 82 -10.53 -15.92 3.70
C ASP A 82 -9.14 -16.33 3.20
N ALA A 83 -8.53 -15.52 2.31
CA ALA A 83 -7.18 -15.76 1.84
C ALA A 83 -6.13 -15.69 2.98
N LEU A 84 -6.28 -14.76 3.92
CA LEU A 84 -5.41 -14.67 5.10
C LEU A 84 -5.56 -15.89 6.01
N LYS A 85 -6.79 -16.39 6.20
CA LYS A 85 -7.07 -17.59 6.99
C LYS A 85 -6.45 -18.83 6.35
N LYS A 86 -6.67 -19.03 5.05
CA LYS A 86 -6.06 -20.12 4.26
C LYS A 86 -4.53 -20.05 4.27
N SER A 87 -3.97 -18.85 4.13
CA SER A 87 -2.52 -18.63 4.24
C SER A 87 -1.99 -19.06 5.62
N LYS A 88 -2.71 -18.73 6.70
CA LYS A 88 -2.33 -19.13 8.05
C LYS A 88 -2.37 -20.65 8.24
N GLU A 89 -3.40 -21.31 7.73
CA GLU A 89 -3.57 -22.77 7.81
C GLU A 89 -2.52 -23.51 6.98
N ASN A 90 -2.16 -22.98 5.80
CA ASN A 90 -1.18 -23.57 4.90
C ASN A 90 0.28 -23.17 5.21
N GLY A 91 0.52 -22.42 6.28
CA GLY A 91 1.86 -21.95 6.65
C GLY A 91 2.49 -20.94 5.68
N GLY A 92 1.67 -20.21 4.94
CA GLY A 92 2.09 -19.22 3.95
C GLY A 92 2.63 -17.92 4.55
N ALA A 93 2.92 -16.93 3.71
CA ALA A 93 3.53 -15.66 4.15
C ALA A 93 2.52 -14.50 4.18
N ILE A 94 1.44 -14.59 3.38
CA ILE A 94 0.45 -13.51 3.25
C ILE A 94 -0.28 -13.24 4.58
N PHE A 95 -0.50 -14.26 5.42
CA PHE A 95 -1.21 -14.08 6.70
C PHE A 95 -0.58 -13.02 7.63
N LYS A 96 0.72 -12.74 7.46
CA LYS A 96 1.46 -11.72 8.23
C LYS A 96 1.09 -10.29 7.83
N ARG A 97 0.37 -10.10 6.72
CA ARG A 97 0.01 -8.79 6.16
C ARG A 97 -1.38 -8.35 6.58
N LYS A 98 -1.63 -7.03 6.52
CA LYS A 98 -2.97 -6.47 6.73
C LYS A 98 -3.82 -6.71 5.47
N TRP A 99 -5.11 -6.97 5.65
CA TRP A 99 -6.04 -7.17 4.53
C TRP A 99 -6.08 -5.98 3.55
N GLU A 100 -5.86 -4.75 4.03
CA GLU A 100 -5.83 -3.54 3.19
C GLU A 100 -4.63 -3.49 2.26
N THR A 101 -3.46 -3.94 2.73
CA THR A 101 -2.24 -4.03 1.93
C THR A 101 -2.35 -5.14 0.90
N LEU A 102 -2.93 -6.27 1.29
CA LEU A 102 -3.28 -7.36 0.38
C LEU A 102 -4.25 -6.89 -0.71
N LYS A 103 -5.35 -6.22 -0.36
CA LYS A 103 -6.33 -5.67 -1.30
C LYS A 103 -5.66 -4.75 -2.34
N LYS A 104 -4.82 -3.81 -1.88
CA LYS A 104 -4.07 -2.91 -2.79
C LYS A 104 -3.16 -3.69 -3.72
N LYS A 105 -2.47 -4.71 -3.22
CA LYS A 105 -1.57 -5.55 -4.02
C LYS A 105 -2.34 -6.31 -5.11
N VAL A 106 -3.42 -7.01 -4.75
CA VAL A 106 -4.27 -7.74 -5.70
C VAL A 106 -4.81 -6.80 -6.77
N SER A 107 -5.37 -5.66 -6.37
CA SER A 107 -5.92 -4.67 -7.32
C SER A 107 -4.85 -4.17 -8.29
N ASN A 108 -3.63 -3.90 -7.81
CA ASN A 108 -2.51 -3.50 -8.65
C ASN A 108 -2.04 -4.63 -9.59
N MET A 109 -2.12 -5.89 -9.16
CA MET A 109 -1.78 -7.05 -10.02
C MET A 109 -2.81 -7.22 -11.15
N LEU A 110 -4.10 -7.04 -10.85
CA LEU A 110 -5.17 -7.09 -11.85
C LEU A 110 -5.03 -5.98 -12.90
N VAL A 111 -4.68 -4.76 -12.48
CA VAL A 111 -4.46 -3.63 -13.42
C VAL A 111 -3.26 -3.86 -14.33
N LYS A 112 -2.22 -4.57 -13.88
CA LYS A 112 -1.01 -4.83 -14.69
C LYS A 112 -1.19 -5.91 -15.76
N GLN A 113 -2.23 -6.75 -15.65
CA GLN A 113 -2.49 -7.83 -16.60
C GLN A 113 -3.39 -7.41 -17.77
N ASN A 114 -4.08 -6.29 -17.64
CA ASN A 114 -4.81 -5.61 -18.73
C ASN A 114 -3.91 -4.58 -19.42
#